data_AF-A0A7K3Y7K5-F1
#
_entry.id   AF-A0A7K3Y7K5-F1
#
_cell.length_a   1.000
_cell.length_b   1.000
_cell.length_c   1.000
_cell.angle_alpha   90.00
_cell.angle_beta   90.00
_cell.angle_gamma   90.00
#
_symmetry.space_group_name_H-M   'P 1'
#
loop_
_entity.id
_entity.type
_entity.pdbx_description
1 polymer ?
#
loop_
_entity_poly.entity_id
_entity_poly.type
_entity_poly.pdbx_seq_one_letter_code
_entity_poly.pdbx_strand_id
1 'polypeptide(L)' 'MQTIEISDKLYKEILAHRQGDEPISKVIERKFKQEEPEKKSKALQEIDEIRKGKFYTRTQVEKALKD' A
#
# COMPACT_ATOMS: atom_id res chain seq x y z
N MET A 1 -15.94 3.09 15.75
CA MET A 1 -15.19 1.89 16.15
C MET A 1 -15.77 0.73 15.37
N GLN A 2 -14.95 -0.01 14.64
CA GLN A 2 -15.37 -1.19 13.88
C GLN A 2 -14.65 -2.40 14.46
N THR A 3 -15.35 -3.53 14.51
CA THR A 3 -14.79 -4.79 14.96
C THR A 3 -14.44 -5.61 13.74
N ILE A 4 -13.26 -6.24 13.76
CA ILE A 4 -12.83 -7.19 12.74
C ILE A 4 -12.46 -8.50 13.44
N GLU A 5 -12.74 -9.60 12.77
CA GLU A 5 -12.28 -10.93 13.20
C GLU A 5 -11.01 -11.28 12.44
N ILE A 6 -10.02 -11.78 13.16
CA ILE A 6 -8.73 -12.21 12.61
C ILE A 6 -8.34 -13.53 13.24
N SER A 7 -7.42 -14.26 12.60
CA SER A 7 -6.88 -15.48 13.19
C SER A 7 -6.08 -15.19 14.46
N ASP A 8 -6.11 -16.13 15.40
CA ASP A 8 -5.33 -16.03 16.65
C ASP A 8 -3.83 -15.85 16.40
N LYS A 9 -3.32 -16.45 15.32
CA LYS A 9 -1.92 -16.30 14.92
C LYS A 9 -1.61 -14.85 14.59
N LEU A 10 -2.42 -14.21 13.74
CA LEU A 10 -2.24 -12.82 13.36
C LEU A 10 -2.43 -11.89 14.57
N TYR A 11 -3.38 -12.19 15.44
CA TYR A 11 -3.56 -11.43 16.68
C TYR A 11 -2.31 -11.47 17.57
N LYS A 12 -1.68 -12.65 17.75
CA LYS A 12 -0.44 -12.78 18.51
C LYS A 12 0.72 -12.00 17.90
N GLU A 13 0.84 -12.00 16.58
CA GLU A 13 1.85 -11.21 15.86
C GLU A 13 1.66 -9.71 16.10
N ILE A 14 0.41 -9.21 16.05
CA ILE A 14 0.12 -7.80 16.35
C ILE A 14 0.44 -7.47 17.82
N LEU A 15 0.11 -8.35 18.75
CA LEU A 15 0.42 -8.18 20.17
C LEU A 15 1.92 -8.11 20.46
N ALA A 16 2.75 -8.88 19.76
CA ALA A 16 4.20 -8.84 19.92
C ALA A 16 4.81 -7.47 19.60
N HIS A 17 4.11 -6.65 18.80
CA HIS A 17 4.54 -5.30 18.43
C HIS A 17 3.91 -4.19 19.28
N ARG A 18 3.09 -4.54 20.28
CA ARG A 18 2.42 -3.59 21.18
C ARG A 18 3.42 -3.05 22.21
N GLN A 19 3.38 -1.75 22.42
CA GLN A 19 4.18 -1.00 23.38
C GLN A 19 3.26 -0.48 24.49
N GLY A 20 3.42 -1.05 25.70
CA GLY A 20 2.59 -0.72 26.85
C GLY A 20 1.10 -0.96 26.58
N ASP A 21 0.26 -0.02 27.02
CA ASP A 21 -1.20 -0.13 26.95
C ASP A 21 -1.82 0.48 25.67
N GLU A 22 -1.02 0.71 24.63
CA GLU A 22 -1.53 1.34 23.40
C GLU A 22 -2.67 0.52 22.76
N PRO A 23 -3.64 1.16 22.10
CA PRO A 23 -4.72 0.46 21.42
C PRO A 23 -4.19 -0.29 20.19
N ILE A 24 -4.75 -1.46 19.90
CA ILE A 24 -4.37 -2.31 18.76
C ILE A 24 -4.46 -1.56 17.44
N SER A 25 -5.44 -0.67 17.29
CA SER A 25 -5.57 0.19 16.10
C SER A 25 -4.30 1.02 15.86
N LYS A 26 -3.70 1.61 16.90
CA LYS A 26 -2.45 2.38 16.77
C LYS A 26 -1.24 1.52 16.49
N VAL A 27 -1.20 0.29 17.03
CA VAL A 27 -0.16 -0.69 16.65
C VAL A 27 -0.22 -0.97 15.15
N ILE A 28 -1.44 -1.19 14.62
CA ILE A 28 -1.67 -1.43 13.20
C ILE A 28 -1.23 -0.23 12.37
N GLU A 29 -1.60 0.99 12.77
CA GLU A 29 -1.19 2.20 12.06
C GLU A 29 0.33 2.39 12.05
N ARG A 30 0.99 2.21 13.19
CA ARG A 30 2.45 2.37 13.28
C ARG A 30 3.20 1.32 12.49
N LYS A 31 2.76 0.05 12.51
CA LYS A 31 3.54 -1.05 11.92
C LYS A 31 3.12 -1.39 10.50
N PHE A 32 1.86 -1.25 10.17
CA PHE A 32 1.30 -1.73 8.90
C PHE A 32 0.79 -0.59 8.00
N LYS A 33 0.55 0.62 8.52
CA LYS A 33 0.31 1.80 7.67
C LYS A 33 1.57 2.63 7.38
N GLN A 34 2.64 2.49 8.18
CA GLN A 34 3.93 3.15 7.90
C GLN A 34 4.75 2.46 6.81
N GLU A 35 4.21 1.45 6.12
CA GLU A 35 4.66 1.14 4.76
C GLU A 35 4.19 2.26 3.79
N GLU A 36 4.60 3.49 4.08
CA GLU A 36 4.72 4.51 3.04
C GLU A 36 5.91 4.14 2.13
N PRO A 37 5.83 4.51 0.85
CA PRO A 37 6.06 3.61 -0.25
C PRO A 37 7.51 3.67 -0.73
N GLU A 38 8.45 3.02 -0.04
CA GLU A 38 9.86 3.02 -0.48
C GLU A 38 10.15 2.16 -1.72
N LYS A 39 9.15 1.48 -2.26
CA LYS A 39 9.16 1.09 -3.67
C LYS A 39 7.84 1.53 -4.28
N LYS A 40 7.82 2.72 -4.88
CA LYS A 40 6.87 2.96 -5.99
C LYS A 40 7.15 1.90 -7.04
N SER A 41 6.45 0.77 -6.92
CA SER A 41 6.34 -0.23 -7.97
C SER A 41 5.97 0.52 -9.24
N LYS A 42 6.58 0.16 -10.39
CA LYS A 42 6.27 0.79 -11.69
C LYS A 42 4.76 0.90 -11.93
N ALA A 43 3.99 -0.07 -11.45
CA ALA A 43 2.53 -0.07 -11.51
C ALA A 43 1.87 1.14 -10.81
N LEU A 44 2.39 1.58 -9.66
CA LEU A 44 1.87 2.76 -8.95
C LEU A 44 2.29 4.06 -9.63
N GLN A 45 3.43 4.09 -10.32
CA GLN A 45 3.81 5.22 -11.18
C GLN A 45 2.90 5.30 -12.42
N GLU A 46 2.64 4.19 -13.10
CA GLU A 46 1.73 4.14 -14.26
C GLU A 46 0.30 4.58 -13.89
N ILE A 47 -0.21 4.15 -12.72
CA ILE A 47 -1.53 4.58 -12.23
C ILE A 47 -1.56 6.08 -11.93
N ASP A 48 -0.48 6.64 -11.37
CA ASP A 48 -0.38 8.09 -11.08
C ASP A 48 -0.26 8.93 -12.37
N GLU A 49 0.40 8.42 -13.41
CA GLU A 49 0.45 9.04 -14.73
C GLU A 49 -0.90 9.02 -15.45
N ILE A 50 -1.64 7.91 -15.36
CA ILE A 50 -3.03 7.80 -15.85
C ILE A 50 -3.93 8.77 -15.09
N ARG A 51 -3.81 8.85 -13.76
CA ARG A 51 -4.62 9.75 -12.91
C ARG A 51 -4.31 11.23 -13.15
N LYS A 52 -3.08 11.57 -13.57
CA LYS A 52 -2.67 12.93 -13.98
C LYS A 52 -3.12 13.29 -15.39
N GLY A 53 -3.86 12.43 -16.08
CA GLY A 53 -4.51 12.75 -17.35
C GLY A 53 -3.55 12.88 -18.54
N LYS A 54 -2.31 12.40 -18.41
CA LYS A 54 -1.40 12.25 -19.57
C LYS A 54 -1.76 10.97 -20.30
N PHE A 55 -2.87 11.00 -21.03
CA PHE A 55 -3.20 9.93 -21.95
C PHE A 55 -2.18 9.94 -23.09
N TYR A 56 -1.28 8.96 -23.09
CA TYR A 56 -0.48 8.65 -24.26
C TYR A 56 -1.43 8.23 -25.38
N THR A 57 -1.50 9.02 -26.45
CA THR A 57 -2.22 8.64 -27.67
C THR A 57 -1.67 7.31 -28.19
N ARG A 58 -2.51 6.45 -28.75
CA ARG A 58 -2.16 5.11 -29.28
C ARG A 58 -0.83 5.07 -30.07
N THR A 59 -0.56 6.12 -30.82
CA THR A 59 0.67 6.32 -31.61
C THR A 59 1.97 6.36 -30.78
N GLN A 60 1.92 6.83 -29.53
CA GLN A 60 3.07 6.90 -28.64
C GLN A 60 3.37 5.53 -27.98
N VAL A 61 2.33 4.75 -27.69
CA VAL A 61 2.46 3.38 -27.15
C VAL A 61 3.00 2.43 -28.22
N GLU A 62 2.56 2.56 -29.47
CA GLU A 62 3.05 1.74 -30.59
C GLU A 62 4.53 2.03 -30.94
N LYS A 63 5.04 3.23 -30.63
CA LYS A 63 6.47 3.56 -30.79
C LYS A 63 7.34 2.94 -29.69
N ALA A 64 6.87 2.90 -28.45
CA ALA A 64 7.61 2.35 -27.32
C ALA A 64 7.75 0.81 -27.38
N LEU A 65 6.88 0.12 -28.12
CA LEU A 65 6.91 -1.33 -28.30
C LEU A 65 7.86 -1.81 -29.43
N LYS A 66 8.56 -0.90 -30.10
CA LYS A 66 9.43 -1.20 -31.25
C LYS A 66 10.94 -1.06 -30.99
N ASP A 67 11.37 -0.77 -29.76
CA ASP A 67 12.77 -0.81 -29.33
C ASP A 67 13.09 -2.05 -28.50
#